data_AF-B7G7Q3-F1
#
_entry.id   AF-B7G7Q3-F1
#
_cell.length_a   1.000
_cell.length_b   1.000
_cell.length_c   1.000
_cell.angle_alpha   90.00
_cell.angle_beta   90.00
_cell.angle_gamma   90.00
#
_symmetry.space_group_name_H-M   'P 1'
#
loop_
_entity.id
_entity.type
_entity.pdbx_description
1 polymer ?
#
loop_
_entity_poly.entity_id
_entity_poly.type
_entity_poly.pdbx_seq_one_letter_code
_entity_poly.pdbx_strand_id
1 'polypeptide(L)'
;MEHRDEAVALLKAMGFEHSAARAALEWCSGNVEASANFLLNGHPSFAASGTSGSFEAVSSAEVRNIHCPLSQYSLEAGQSSCTCIAMTNALHFLRSSNHISDLSPEFLQCALLAGNQTYLKIARNRTVEHMSAEEALDSGEFQCLELIGSVRQGIISRDDQHPLGFAVQLQECKSERFWTCVLITKTPESVVICLPPSSETEYVLIDSHPRSHLFGTEGSYARIHFSLSALVDSLKQIFPMTDLGSDVPELMAAMYNSFDLYAFQYKQILA
;
A
#
# COMPACT_ATOMS: atom_id res chain seq x y z
N MET A 1 -27.23 30.00 -1.96
CA MET A 1 -27.50 29.46 -0.61
C MET A 1 -28.35 28.20 -0.70
N GLU A 2 -29.43 28.20 -1.48
CA GLU A 2 -30.34 27.05 -1.65
C GLU A 2 -29.63 25.73 -2.01
N HIS A 3 -28.72 25.73 -2.98
CA HIS A 3 -27.96 24.52 -3.35
C HIS A 3 -27.10 23.92 -2.23
N ARG A 4 -26.65 24.73 -1.26
CA ARG A 4 -25.81 24.24 -0.16
C ARG A 4 -26.66 23.51 0.89
N ASP A 5 -27.88 23.96 1.16
CA ASP A 5 -28.77 23.28 2.09
C ASP A 5 -29.34 21.98 1.51
N GLU A 6 -29.59 21.92 0.19
CA GLU A 6 -29.93 20.68 -0.52
C GLU A 6 -28.81 19.64 -0.44
N ALA A 7 -27.56 20.04 -0.66
CA ALA A 7 -26.40 19.18 -0.52
C ALA A 7 -26.24 18.62 0.90
N VAL A 8 -26.45 19.46 1.93
CA VAL A 8 -26.43 19.01 3.33
C VAL A 8 -27.57 18.04 3.61
N ALA A 9 -28.77 18.29 3.08
CA ALA A 9 -29.91 17.39 3.22
C ALA A 9 -29.64 16.02 2.58
N LEU A 10 -28.98 15.99 1.41
CA LEU A 10 -28.61 14.74 0.74
C LEU A 10 -27.60 13.93 1.58
N LEU A 11 -26.53 14.57 2.08
CA LEU A 11 -25.55 13.90 2.94
C LEU A 11 -26.19 13.40 4.26
N LYS A 12 -27.14 14.14 4.82
CA LYS A 12 -27.90 13.66 5.99
C LYS A 12 -28.78 12.46 5.67
N ALA A 13 -29.39 12.44 4.49
CA ALA A 13 -30.16 11.28 4.04
C ALA A 13 -29.27 10.04 3.86
N MET A 14 -27.97 10.23 3.58
CA MET A 14 -26.96 9.16 3.57
C MET A 14 -26.50 8.72 4.97
N GLY A 15 -27.01 9.34 6.05
CA GLY A 15 -26.69 8.98 7.43
C GLY A 15 -25.59 9.81 8.09
N PHE A 16 -25.06 10.83 7.42
CA PHE A 16 -24.03 11.70 8.01
C PHE A 16 -24.64 12.76 8.93
N GLU A 17 -23.91 13.14 9.99
CA GLU A 17 -24.34 14.20 10.90
C GLU A 17 -24.39 15.57 10.18
N HIS A 18 -25.34 16.44 10.56
CA HIS A 18 -25.53 17.76 9.93
C HIS A 18 -24.28 18.65 10.00
N SER A 19 -23.56 18.61 11.12
CA SER A 19 -22.34 19.38 11.35
C SER A 19 -21.19 18.88 10.46
N ALA A 20 -20.99 17.56 10.41
CA ALA A 20 -19.99 16.89 9.57
C ALA A 20 -20.26 17.10 8.07
N ALA A 21 -21.52 17.01 7.62
CA ALA A 21 -21.90 17.27 6.24
C ALA A 21 -21.57 18.72 5.80
N ARG A 22 -21.80 19.70 6.68
CA ARG A 22 -21.47 21.11 6.39
C ARG A 22 -19.96 21.36 6.31
N ALA A 23 -19.19 20.74 7.21
CA ALA A 23 -17.74 20.83 7.22
C ALA A 23 -17.15 20.16 5.96
N ALA A 24 -17.60 18.95 5.62
CA ALA A 24 -17.14 18.23 4.42
C ALA A 24 -17.42 19.02 3.14
N LEU A 25 -18.61 19.62 3.01
CA LEU A 25 -18.93 20.50 1.88
C LEU A 25 -18.07 21.75 1.84
N GLU A 26 -17.61 22.26 2.97
CA GLU A 26 -16.67 23.39 3.00
C GLU A 26 -15.28 22.97 2.51
N TRP A 27 -14.77 21.84 2.99
CA TRP A 27 -13.49 21.26 2.56
C TRP A 27 -13.47 20.87 1.09
N CYS A 28 -14.57 20.29 0.60
CA CYS A 28 -14.70 19.82 -0.77
C CYS A 28 -15.29 20.88 -1.72
N SER A 29 -15.25 22.17 -1.35
CA SER A 29 -15.68 23.29 -2.20
C SER A 29 -17.11 23.15 -2.75
N GLY A 30 -18.01 22.55 -1.95
CA GLY A 30 -19.42 22.32 -2.25
C GLY A 30 -19.71 21.08 -3.11
N ASN A 31 -18.70 20.27 -3.46
CA ASN A 31 -18.91 19.04 -4.21
C ASN A 31 -19.44 17.92 -3.30
N VAL A 32 -20.67 17.46 -3.55
CA VAL A 32 -21.39 16.50 -2.69
C VAL A 32 -20.77 15.09 -2.74
N GLU A 33 -20.35 14.64 -3.92
CA GLU A 33 -19.73 13.32 -4.10
C GLU A 33 -18.37 13.27 -3.41
N ALA A 34 -17.54 14.29 -3.61
CA ALA A 34 -16.27 14.43 -2.92
C ALA A 34 -16.46 14.53 -1.40
N SER A 35 -17.51 15.23 -0.94
CA SER A 35 -17.84 15.34 0.49
C SER A 35 -18.28 13.99 1.09
N ALA A 36 -19.08 13.21 0.36
CA ALA A 36 -19.48 11.87 0.79
C ALA A 36 -18.27 10.94 0.91
N ASN A 37 -17.38 10.94 -0.10
CA ASN A 37 -16.13 10.18 -0.06
C ASN A 37 -15.23 10.64 1.09
N PHE A 38 -15.14 11.96 1.34
CA PHE A 38 -14.41 12.52 2.47
C PHE A 38 -14.95 12.04 3.83
N LEU A 39 -16.28 11.95 3.98
CA LEU A 39 -16.93 11.49 5.20
C LEU A 39 -16.80 9.97 5.40
N LEU A 40 -16.90 9.18 4.32
CA LEU A 40 -16.74 7.73 4.35
C LEU A 40 -15.31 7.30 4.68
N ASN A 41 -14.32 8.06 4.22
CA ASN A 41 -12.90 7.77 4.45
C ASN A 41 -12.43 8.17 5.86
N GLY A 42 -13.31 8.61 6.76
CA GLY A 42 -13.04 8.66 8.20
C GLY A 42 -11.92 9.61 8.61
N HIS A 43 -12.06 10.92 8.34
CA HIS A 43 -11.16 11.90 8.96
C HIS A 43 -11.40 11.96 10.49
N PRO A 44 -10.39 11.77 11.35
CA PRO A 44 -10.55 11.51 12.78
C PRO A 44 -11.12 12.66 13.64
N SER A 45 -11.49 13.80 13.05
CA SER A 45 -11.97 14.98 13.80
C SER A 45 -13.49 15.14 13.87
N PHE A 46 -14.28 14.31 13.18
CA PHE A 46 -15.74 14.51 13.09
C PHE A 46 -16.58 13.28 13.43
N ALA A 47 -15.99 12.20 13.92
CA ALA A 47 -16.75 11.03 14.35
C ALA A 47 -17.53 11.33 15.65
N ALA A 48 -18.85 11.26 15.52
CA ALA A 48 -19.81 11.48 16.59
C ALA A 48 -19.54 10.60 17.83
N SER A 49 -19.80 11.19 18.98
CA SER A 49 -19.91 10.54 20.28
C SER A 49 -21.08 9.54 20.26
N GLY A 50 -20.80 8.26 20.02
CA GLY A 50 -21.82 7.21 20.01
C GLY A 50 -21.24 5.83 19.76
N THR A 51 -21.22 5.00 20.81
CA THR A 51 -20.83 3.57 20.82
C THR A 51 -19.36 3.29 20.52
N SER A 52 -18.58 3.41 21.58
CA SER A 52 -17.20 2.97 21.78
C SER A 52 -17.02 1.47 21.53
N GLY A 53 -16.67 1.09 20.31
CA GLY A 53 -15.70 0.03 20.07
C GLY A 53 -14.32 0.68 20.14
N SER A 54 -13.61 0.54 21.26
CA SER A 54 -12.26 1.07 21.41
C SER A 54 -11.32 0.33 20.47
N PHE A 55 -11.07 0.90 19.30
CA PHE A 55 -9.77 0.67 18.65
C PHE A 55 -8.75 1.33 19.58
N GLU A 56 -8.07 0.51 20.37
CA GLU A 56 -6.91 0.96 21.12
C GLU A 56 -5.98 1.64 20.11
N ALA A 57 -5.76 2.94 20.30
CA ALA A 57 -4.75 3.67 19.57
C ALA A 57 -3.42 2.96 19.86
N VAL A 58 -2.99 2.13 18.90
CA VAL A 58 -1.68 1.49 18.91
C VAL A 58 -0.69 2.60 19.21
N SER A 59 -0.02 2.51 20.35
CA SER A 59 0.98 3.47 20.81
C SER A 59 1.84 3.87 19.61
N SER A 60 1.66 5.10 19.12
CA SER A 60 2.24 5.59 17.86
C SER A 60 3.75 5.81 17.96
N ALA A 61 4.40 5.21 18.95
CA ALA A 61 5.73 5.59 19.40
C ALA A 61 6.85 5.17 18.44
N GLU A 62 6.61 4.29 17.47
CA GLU A 62 7.70 3.69 16.71
C GLU A 62 7.33 3.40 15.24
N VAL A 63 6.79 4.39 14.53
CA VAL A 63 6.81 4.37 13.04
C VAL A 63 7.40 5.66 12.53
N ARG A 64 8.54 5.57 11.83
CA ARG A 64 9.14 6.73 11.15
C ARG A 64 8.61 6.78 9.71
N ASN A 65 8.06 7.93 9.33
CA ASN A 65 7.53 8.14 7.98
C ASN A 65 8.47 9.02 7.17
N ILE A 66 8.68 8.63 5.92
CA ILE A 66 9.34 9.44 4.88
C ILE A 66 8.29 9.68 3.81
N HIS A 67 8.07 10.95 3.46
CA HIS A 67 7.01 11.35 2.54
C HIS A 67 7.59 12.03 1.32
N CYS A 68 7.11 11.62 0.15
CA CYS A 68 7.33 12.31 -1.11
C CYS A 68 5.99 12.93 -1.55
N PRO A 69 5.94 14.23 -1.88
CA PRO A 69 4.69 14.88 -2.32
C PRO A 69 4.07 14.29 -3.58
N LEU A 70 4.85 13.59 -4.42
CA LEU A 70 4.35 12.93 -5.62
C LEU A 70 3.84 11.54 -5.29
N SER A 71 2.68 11.18 -5.82
CA SER A 71 2.17 9.81 -5.85
C SER A 71 2.21 9.28 -7.28
N GLN A 72 1.86 8.00 -7.46
CA GLN A 72 1.76 7.45 -8.81
C GLN A 72 0.75 8.22 -9.65
N TYR A 73 -0.36 8.68 -9.05
CA TYR A 73 -1.40 9.45 -9.74
C TYR A 73 -0.95 10.85 -10.17
N SER A 74 0.21 11.32 -9.71
CA SER A 74 0.83 12.55 -10.22
C SER A 74 1.46 12.36 -11.61
N LEU A 75 1.54 11.12 -12.12
CA LEU A 75 2.21 10.77 -13.38
C LEU A 75 1.23 10.36 -14.48
N GLU A 76 1.63 10.58 -15.72
CA GLU A 76 0.93 10.03 -16.89
C GLU A 76 0.93 8.50 -16.84
N ALA A 77 -0.26 7.88 -16.98
CA ALA A 77 -0.50 6.45 -16.83
C ALA A 77 -0.15 5.87 -15.45
N GLY A 78 -0.02 6.73 -14.43
CA GLY A 78 0.33 6.39 -13.06
C GLY A 78 -0.64 5.43 -12.36
N GLN A 79 -1.91 5.43 -12.78
CA GLN A 79 -2.95 4.53 -12.23
C GLN A 79 -2.66 3.04 -12.46
N SER A 80 -1.77 2.74 -13.39
CA SER A 80 -1.46 1.40 -13.87
C SER A 80 -0.02 0.95 -13.60
N SER A 81 0.84 1.87 -13.16
CA SER A 81 2.28 1.63 -13.05
C SER A 81 2.74 1.17 -11.67
N CYS A 82 1.82 0.94 -10.72
CA CYS A 82 2.11 0.59 -9.33
C CYS A 82 3.07 -0.61 -9.21
N THR A 83 2.87 -1.67 -9.99
CA THR A 83 3.74 -2.86 -10.00
C THR A 83 5.17 -2.51 -10.42
N CYS A 84 5.34 -1.76 -11.51
CA CYS A 84 6.67 -1.34 -11.97
C CYS A 84 7.33 -0.37 -10.99
N ILE A 85 6.58 0.56 -10.41
CA ILE A 85 7.08 1.48 -9.36
C ILE A 85 7.55 0.70 -8.13
N ALA A 86 6.76 -0.27 -7.69
CA ALA A 86 7.13 -1.15 -6.57
C ALA A 86 8.42 -1.92 -6.90
N MET A 87 8.49 -2.59 -8.05
CA MET A 87 9.71 -3.30 -8.45
C MET A 87 10.94 -2.39 -8.59
N THR A 88 10.77 -1.15 -9.07
CA THR A 88 11.85 -0.16 -9.10
C THR A 88 12.28 0.28 -7.70
N ASN A 89 11.37 0.43 -6.75
CA ASN A 89 11.71 0.69 -5.34
C ASN A 89 12.54 -0.47 -4.77
N ALA A 90 12.13 -1.72 -5.00
CA ALA A 90 12.89 -2.89 -4.58
C ALA A 90 14.30 -2.89 -5.18
N LEU A 91 14.43 -2.64 -6.49
CA LEU A 91 15.71 -2.55 -7.18
C LEU A 91 16.60 -1.44 -6.61
N HIS A 92 16.06 -0.24 -6.43
CA HIS A 92 16.81 0.88 -5.88
C HIS A 92 17.27 0.60 -4.45
N PHE A 93 16.39 0.10 -3.60
CA PHE A 93 16.73 -0.23 -2.21
C PHE A 93 17.85 -1.28 -2.16
N LEU A 94 17.67 -2.37 -2.91
CA LEU A 94 18.61 -3.49 -2.93
C LEU A 94 19.98 -3.14 -3.53
N ARG A 95 20.03 -2.18 -4.46
CA ARG A 95 21.26 -1.72 -5.13
C ARG A 95 22.04 -0.69 -4.32
N SER A 96 21.37 0.21 -3.59
CA SER A 96 21.99 1.43 -3.03
C SER A 96 22.95 1.19 -1.88
N SER A 97 22.91 0.00 -1.27
CA SER A 97 23.72 -0.53 -0.14
C SER A 97 22.85 -1.22 0.92
N ASN A 98 21.52 -1.19 0.75
CA ASN A 98 20.52 -1.71 1.68
C ASN A 98 20.43 -0.97 3.02
N HIS A 99 20.84 0.30 3.07
CA HIS A 99 20.77 1.09 4.29
C HIS A 99 19.50 1.94 4.33
N ILE A 100 18.75 1.83 5.43
CA ILE A 100 17.53 2.62 5.67
C ILE A 100 17.83 4.13 5.70
N SER A 101 19.05 4.54 6.05
CA SER A 101 19.49 5.94 6.01
C SER A 101 19.39 6.59 4.64
N ASP A 102 19.39 5.77 3.58
CA ASP A 102 19.35 6.25 2.19
C ASP A 102 17.91 6.48 1.71
N LEU A 103 16.92 6.08 2.51
CA LEU A 103 15.52 6.39 2.22
C LEU A 103 15.28 7.90 2.46
N SER A 104 14.86 8.57 1.41
CA SER A 104 14.55 9.99 1.41
C SER A 104 13.36 10.29 0.48
N PRO A 105 12.76 11.48 0.55
CA PRO A 105 11.76 11.91 -0.44
C PRO A 105 12.28 11.82 -1.88
N GLU A 106 13.55 12.14 -2.11
CA GLU A 106 14.21 12.07 -3.41
C GLU A 106 14.40 10.62 -3.89
N PHE A 107 14.71 9.69 -2.98
CA PHE A 107 14.74 8.25 -3.30
C PHE A 107 13.39 7.79 -3.84
N LEU A 108 12.31 8.12 -3.13
CA LEU A 108 10.94 7.75 -3.51
C LEU A 108 10.55 8.37 -4.84
N GLN A 109 10.81 9.67 -5.03
CA GLN A 109 10.55 10.38 -6.27
C GLN A 109 11.30 9.75 -7.46
N CYS A 110 12.59 9.45 -7.30
CA CYS A 110 13.40 8.82 -8.34
C CYS A 110 12.85 7.44 -8.70
N ALA A 111 12.49 6.62 -7.72
CA ALA A 111 11.91 5.30 -7.97
C ALA A 111 10.53 5.38 -8.65
N LEU A 112 9.70 6.34 -8.26
CA LEU A 112 8.39 6.60 -8.84
C LEU A 112 8.48 7.00 -10.32
N LEU A 113 9.34 7.96 -10.64
CA LEU A 113 9.54 8.41 -12.02
C LEU A 113 10.14 7.31 -12.90
N ALA A 114 11.18 6.62 -12.41
CA ALA A 114 11.82 5.53 -13.14
C ALA A 114 10.87 4.34 -13.35
N GLY A 115 10.11 3.94 -12.33
CA GLY A 115 9.14 2.86 -12.44
C GLY A 115 8.01 3.15 -13.42
N ASN A 116 7.50 4.40 -13.45
CA ASN A 116 6.50 4.80 -14.44
C ASN A 116 7.06 4.80 -15.87
N GLN A 117 8.30 5.23 -16.06
CA GLN A 117 8.97 5.15 -17.37
C GLN A 117 9.15 3.69 -17.82
N THR A 118 9.52 2.79 -16.90
CA THR A 118 9.60 1.35 -17.16
C THR A 118 8.24 0.79 -17.56
N TYR A 119 7.17 1.13 -16.83
CA TYR A 119 5.81 0.73 -17.19
C TYR A 119 5.45 1.19 -18.60
N LEU A 120 5.64 2.47 -18.93
CA LEU A 120 5.34 3.00 -20.26
C LEU A 120 6.14 2.29 -21.36
N LYS A 121 7.39 1.91 -21.09
CA LYS A 121 8.23 1.14 -22.03
C LYS A 121 7.64 -0.24 -22.30
N ILE A 122 7.20 -0.95 -21.26
CA ILE A 122 6.65 -2.31 -21.38
C ILE A 122 5.23 -2.28 -21.97
N ALA A 123 4.40 -1.33 -21.55
CA ALA A 123 3.00 -1.20 -21.94
C ALA A 123 2.80 -0.80 -23.40
N ARG A 124 3.78 -0.14 -24.04
CA ARG A 124 3.71 0.26 -25.47
C ARG A 124 3.32 -0.85 -26.44
N ASN A 125 3.64 -2.10 -26.11
CA ASN A 125 3.37 -3.26 -26.95
C ASN A 125 2.24 -4.15 -26.41
N ARG A 126 1.51 -3.71 -25.39
CA ARG A 126 0.48 -4.49 -24.71
C ARG A 126 -0.86 -3.77 -24.73
N THR A 127 -1.94 -4.55 -24.70
CA THR A 127 -3.32 -4.05 -24.61
C THR A 127 -3.85 -4.04 -23.19
N VAL A 128 -3.09 -4.58 -22.23
CA VAL A 128 -3.51 -4.72 -20.83
C VAL A 128 -3.19 -3.45 -20.07
N GLU A 129 -4.18 -2.89 -19.39
CA GLU A 129 -4.05 -1.65 -18.61
C GLU A 129 -3.27 -1.86 -17.30
N HIS A 130 -3.32 -3.03 -16.69
CA HIS A 130 -2.58 -3.34 -15.46
C HIS A 130 -1.52 -4.40 -15.72
N MET A 131 -0.37 -4.26 -15.07
CA MET A 131 0.77 -5.16 -15.26
C MET A 131 0.95 -6.07 -14.05
N SER A 132 1.01 -7.38 -14.30
CA SER A 132 1.41 -8.33 -13.26
C SER A 132 2.91 -8.26 -12.98
N ALA A 133 3.36 -8.80 -11.85
CA ALA A 133 4.78 -8.86 -11.53
C ALA A 133 5.54 -9.78 -12.51
N GLU A 134 4.94 -10.88 -12.93
CA GLU A 134 5.50 -11.80 -13.94
C GLU A 134 5.67 -11.10 -15.29
N GLU A 135 4.66 -10.35 -15.73
CA GLU A 135 4.75 -9.57 -16.96
C GLU A 135 5.90 -8.55 -16.93
N ALA A 136 6.11 -7.91 -15.78
CA ALA A 136 7.20 -6.99 -15.55
C ALA A 136 8.56 -7.71 -15.50
N LEU A 137 8.66 -8.89 -14.87
CA LEU A 137 9.87 -9.71 -14.85
C LEU A 137 10.26 -10.21 -16.25
N ASP A 138 9.28 -10.71 -17.01
CA ASP A 138 9.46 -11.24 -18.37
C ASP A 138 9.91 -10.17 -19.37
N SER A 139 9.73 -8.88 -19.04
CA SER A 139 10.22 -7.77 -19.87
C SER A 139 11.74 -7.66 -19.90
N GLY A 140 12.45 -8.22 -18.90
CA GLY A 140 13.90 -8.11 -18.74
C GLY A 140 14.38 -6.81 -18.08
N GLU A 141 13.49 -5.83 -17.81
CA GLU A 141 13.88 -4.56 -17.18
C GLU A 141 14.36 -4.72 -15.73
N PHE A 142 13.97 -5.82 -15.07
CA PHE A 142 14.28 -6.11 -13.67
C PHE A 142 15.27 -7.27 -13.49
N GLN A 143 16.13 -7.54 -14.48
CA GLN A 143 17.09 -8.67 -14.47
C GLN A 143 18.09 -8.70 -13.28
N CYS A 144 18.26 -7.58 -12.57
CA CYS A 144 19.08 -7.50 -11.36
C CYS A 144 18.35 -7.95 -10.08
N LEU A 145 17.02 -8.13 -10.15
CA LEU A 145 16.24 -8.72 -9.07
C LEU A 145 16.19 -10.23 -9.27
N GLU A 146 16.73 -10.96 -8.30
CA GLU A 146 16.65 -12.42 -8.26
C GLU A 146 15.47 -12.83 -7.38
N LEU A 147 14.51 -13.56 -7.96
CA LEU A 147 13.39 -14.15 -7.21
C LEU A 147 13.92 -15.28 -6.32
N ILE A 148 13.68 -15.17 -5.02
CA ILE A 148 14.08 -16.16 -4.02
C ILE A 148 12.95 -17.15 -3.82
N GLY A 149 13.15 -18.37 -4.34
CA GLY A 149 12.15 -19.43 -4.30
C GLY A 149 11.09 -19.27 -5.39
N SER A 150 9.84 -19.58 -5.05
CA SER A 150 8.69 -19.42 -5.94
C SER A 150 7.82 -18.24 -5.51
N VAL A 151 6.92 -17.81 -6.39
CA VAL A 151 5.79 -16.95 -6.01
C VAL A 151 5.00 -17.64 -4.91
N ARG A 152 4.61 -16.88 -3.89
CA ARG A 152 3.81 -17.35 -2.75
C ARG A 152 2.45 -16.66 -2.78
N GLN A 153 1.43 -17.37 -2.29
CA GLN A 153 0.10 -16.81 -2.13
C GLN A 153 -0.27 -16.81 -0.63
N GLY A 154 -0.73 -15.67 -0.15
CA GLY A 154 -1.24 -15.49 1.19
C GLY A 154 -2.74 -15.21 1.22
N ILE A 155 -3.32 -15.23 2.42
CA ILE A 155 -4.73 -14.92 2.68
C ILE A 155 -4.82 -13.93 3.83
N ILE A 156 -5.61 -12.87 3.65
CA ILE A 156 -5.99 -11.94 4.71
C ILE A 156 -7.12 -12.58 5.51
N SER A 157 -6.86 -12.88 6.78
CA SER A 157 -7.79 -13.57 7.68
C SER A 157 -7.99 -12.76 8.96
N ARG A 158 -9.10 -13.03 9.67
CA ARG A 158 -9.32 -12.55 11.05
C ARG A 158 -8.43 -13.25 12.05
N ASP A 159 -7.94 -14.45 11.71
CA ASP A 159 -6.98 -15.18 12.52
C ASP A 159 -5.57 -14.63 12.27
N ASP A 160 -5.04 -13.90 13.24
CA ASP A 160 -3.69 -13.33 13.18
C ASP A 160 -2.58 -14.38 13.12
N GLN A 161 -2.89 -15.63 13.49
CA GLN A 161 -1.98 -16.77 13.45
C GLN A 161 -2.22 -17.67 12.23
N HIS A 162 -3.02 -17.22 11.26
CA HIS A 162 -3.31 -18.01 10.07
C HIS A 162 -2.00 -18.36 9.32
N PRO A 163 -1.77 -19.63 8.93
CA PRO A 163 -0.52 -20.07 8.32
C PRO A 163 -0.22 -19.40 6.97
N LEU A 164 -1.24 -18.88 6.30
CA LEU A 164 -1.12 -18.11 5.05
C LEU A 164 -1.22 -16.59 5.28
N GLY A 165 -1.25 -16.12 6.53
CA GLY A 165 -1.33 -14.70 6.85
C GLY A 165 -0.01 -13.95 6.61
N PHE A 166 -0.08 -12.61 6.60
CA PHE A 166 1.10 -11.75 6.34
C PHE A 166 2.30 -12.08 7.22
N ALA A 167 2.10 -12.26 8.54
CA ALA A 167 3.20 -12.49 9.48
C ALA A 167 4.00 -13.75 9.13
N VAL A 168 3.31 -14.86 8.88
CA VAL A 168 3.95 -16.14 8.52
C VAL A 168 4.64 -16.04 7.17
N GLN A 169 3.94 -15.52 6.14
CA GLN A 169 4.49 -15.41 4.80
C GLN A 169 5.72 -14.49 4.73
N LEU A 170 5.70 -13.35 5.42
CA LEU A 170 6.85 -12.45 5.49
C LEU A 170 8.01 -13.04 6.27
N GLN A 171 7.74 -13.74 7.37
CA GLN A 171 8.79 -14.42 8.14
C GLN A 171 9.49 -15.50 7.30
N GLU A 172 8.75 -16.22 6.46
CA GLU A 172 9.32 -17.23 5.53
C GLU A 172 10.11 -16.61 4.36
N CYS A 173 9.83 -15.36 3.99
CA CYS A 173 10.61 -14.61 3.01
C CYS A 173 11.88 -13.99 3.60
N LYS A 174 12.00 -13.90 4.92
CA LYS A 174 13.13 -13.23 5.59
C LYS A 174 14.42 -14.04 5.43
N SER A 175 15.48 -13.38 4.97
CA SER A 175 16.83 -13.97 4.92
C SER A 175 17.61 -13.68 6.20
N GLU A 176 18.46 -14.62 6.62
CA GLU A 176 19.32 -14.41 7.78
C GLU A 176 20.42 -13.38 7.54
N ARG A 177 20.90 -13.29 6.28
CA ARG A 177 22.15 -12.61 5.94
C ARG A 177 21.98 -11.38 5.06
N PHE A 178 20.89 -11.31 4.31
CA PHE A 178 20.70 -10.29 3.30
C PHE A 178 19.35 -9.62 3.46
N TRP A 179 19.27 -8.36 3.07
CA TRP A 179 18.00 -7.69 2.86
C TRP A 179 17.21 -8.41 1.77
N THR A 180 15.89 -8.53 1.97
CA THR A 180 14.98 -9.12 1.00
C THR A 180 13.84 -8.16 0.76
N CYS A 181 13.60 -7.76 -0.49
CA CYS A 181 12.44 -6.95 -0.86
C CYS A 181 11.31 -7.86 -1.32
N VAL A 182 10.16 -7.80 -0.65
CA VAL A 182 8.97 -8.56 -0.99
C VAL A 182 7.98 -7.62 -1.65
N LEU A 183 7.73 -7.82 -2.95
CA LEU A 183 6.59 -7.21 -3.62
C LEU A 183 5.34 -7.95 -3.17
N ILE A 184 4.35 -7.21 -2.67
CA ILE A 184 3.03 -7.73 -2.32
C ILE A 184 2.02 -7.14 -3.27
N THR A 185 1.20 -7.99 -3.90
CA THR A 185 0.11 -7.56 -4.78
C THR A 185 -1.21 -8.07 -4.25
N LYS A 186 -2.14 -7.15 -3.99
CA LYS A 186 -3.56 -7.45 -3.83
C LYS A 186 -4.30 -6.59 -4.84
N THR A 187 -4.75 -7.21 -5.93
CA THR A 187 -5.26 -6.50 -7.10
C THR A 187 -6.29 -5.43 -6.75
N PRO A 188 -6.16 -4.21 -7.30
CA PRO A 188 -5.18 -3.77 -8.31
C PRO A 188 -3.88 -3.17 -7.75
N GLU A 189 -3.64 -3.24 -6.45
CA GLU A 189 -2.57 -2.48 -5.80
C GLU A 189 -1.33 -3.34 -5.49
N SER A 190 -0.16 -2.71 -5.57
CA SER A 190 1.13 -3.34 -5.23
C SER A 190 1.96 -2.45 -4.32
N VAL A 191 2.60 -3.04 -3.31
CA VAL A 191 3.52 -2.37 -2.37
C VAL A 191 4.81 -3.18 -2.22
N VAL A 192 5.87 -2.55 -1.69
CA VAL A 192 7.13 -3.25 -1.37
C VAL A 192 7.37 -3.26 0.13
N ILE A 193 7.76 -4.43 0.63
CA ILE A 193 8.29 -4.60 1.97
C ILE A 193 9.78 -4.89 1.90
N CYS A 194 10.63 -4.12 2.58
CA CYS A 194 12.04 -4.47 2.77
C CYS A 194 12.18 -5.16 4.13
N LEU A 195 12.55 -6.45 4.10
CA LEU A 195 12.80 -7.29 5.27
C LEU A 195 14.28 -7.26 5.63
N PRO A 196 14.63 -6.91 6.89
CA PRO A 196 16.02 -6.83 7.32
C PRO A 196 16.67 -8.21 7.44
N PRO A 197 18.00 -8.31 7.32
CA PRO A 197 18.75 -9.47 7.80
C PRO A 197 18.56 -9.65 9.31
N SER A 198 18.99 -10.79 9.86
CA SER A 198 18.82 -11.05 11.31
C SER A 198 19.63 -10.12 12.21
N SER A 199 20.63 -9.42 11.67
CA SER A 199 21.41 -8.40 12.37
C SER A 199 20.72 -7.06 12.51
N GLU A 200 19.59 -6.85 11.82
CA GLU A 200 18.86 -5.59 11.78
C GLU A 200 17.39 -5.81 12.20
N THR A 201 16.76 -4.78 12.77
CA THR A 201 15.43 -4.87 13.39
C THR A 201 14.38 -3.98 12.73
N GLU A 202 14.79 -3.15 11.79
CA GLU A 202 13.92 -2.18 11.13
C GLU A 202 13.35 -2.79 9.85
N TYR A 203 12.03 -2.69 9.67
CA TYR A 203 11.29 -3.14 8.50
C TYR A 203 10.80 -1.92 7.72
N VAL A 204 10.81 -1.98 6.39
CA VAL A 204 10.34 -0.86 5.57
C VAL A 204 9.14 -1.27 4.76
N LEU A 205 8.08 -0.46 4.77
CA LEU A 205 6.97 -0.52 3.82
C LEU A 205 7.06 0.67 2.89
N ILE A 206 7.03 0.45 1.58
CA ILE A 206 7.04 1.50 0.55
C ILE A 206 5.79 1.36 -0.30
N ASP A 207 5.04 2.44 -0.45
CA ASP A 207 3.80 2.50 -1.22
C ASP A 207 3.77 3.78 -2.08
N SER A 208 3.40 3.62 -3.35
CA SER A 208 3.27 4.71 -4.32
C SER A 208 1.87 5.36 -4.32
N HIS A 209 0.89 4.73 -3.66
CA HIS A 209 -0.46 5.26 -3.52
C HIS A 209 -0.52 6.29 -2.40
N PRO A 210 -1.26 7.40 -2.57
CA PRO A 210 -1.58 8.28 -1.46
C PRO A 210 -2.54 7.56 -0.51
N ARG A 211 -2.29 7.67 0.80
CA ARG A 211 -3.12 7.07 1.86
C ARG A 211 -3.47 8.10 2.92
N SER A 212 -4.01 9.24 2.48
CA SER A 212 -4.35 10.37 3.37
C SER A 212 -5.27 9.97 4.52
N HIS A 213 -6.22 9.08 4.26
CA HIS A 213 -7.16 8.56 5.25
C HIS A 213 -6.56 7.58 6.28
N LEU A 214 -5.53 6.82 5.90
CA LEU A 214 -4.88 5.85 6.81
C LEU A 214 -3.71 6.48 7.56
N PHE A 215 -2.88 7.24 6.85
CA PHE A 215 -1.56 7.65 7.30
C PHE A 215 -1.31 9.16 7.20
N GLY A 216 -2.28 9.94 6.72
CA GLY A 216 -2.12 11.39 6.51
C GLY A 216 -1.16 11.75 5.37
N THR A 217 -0.89 10.83 4.45
CA THR A 217 0.04 11.02 3.33
C THR A 217 -0.69 11.26 2.00
N GLU A 218 -0.50 12.44 1.40
CA GLU A 218 -1.08 12.82 0.10
C GLU A 218 -0.24 12.36 -1.10
N GLY A 219 0.91 11.73 -0.85
CA GLY A 219 1.87 11.29 -1.87
C GLY A 219 2.41 9.89 -1.58
N SER A 220 3.44 9.48 -2.31
CA SER A 220 4.15 8.23 -2.01
C SER A 220 4.92 8.32 -0.70
N TYR A 221 5.12 7.19 -0.03
CA TYR A 221 5.72 7.18 1.30
C TYR A 221 6.49 5.89 1.58
N ALA A 222 7.42 5.99 2.53
CA ALA A 222 8.01 4.84 3.21
C ALA A 222 7.70 4.92 4.71
N ARG A 223 7.25 3.81 5.29
CA ARG A 223 7.06 3.64 6.74
C ARG A 223 8.12 2.69 7.27
N ILE A 224 8.82 3.09 8.31
CA ILE A 224 9.87 2.29 8.95
C ILE A 224 9.32 1.83 10.30
N HIS A 225 9.26 0.51 10.46
CA HIS A 225 8.70 -0.19 11.61
C HIS A 225 9.81 -0.88 12.40
N PHE A 226 9.69 -0.95 13.72
CA PHE A 226 10.69 -1.61 14.58
C PHE A 226 10.27 -3.04 15.00
N SER A 227 9.15 -3.53 14.47
CA SER A 227 8.72 -4.92 14.65
C SER A 227 7.92 -5.41 13.44
N LEU A 228 7.94 -6.73 13.23
CA LEU A 228 7.13 -7.39 12.19
C LEU A 228 5.63 -7.19 12.46
N SER A 229 5.19 -7.19 13.72
CA SER A 229 3.79 -6.95 14.08
C SER A 229 3.32 -5.58 13.62
N ALA A 230 4.07 -4.52 13.92
CA ALA A 230 3.70 -3.16 13.53
C ALA A 230 3.67 -2.97 12.00
N LEU A 231 4.55 -3.66 11.29
CA LEU A 231 4.52 -3.71 9.82
C LEU A 231 3.24 -4.40 9.32
N VAL A 232 2.91 -5.58 9.87
CA VAL A 232 1.70 -6.34 9.53
C VAL A 232 0.43 -5.54 9.80
N ASP A 233 0.39 -4.76 10.88
CA ASP A 233 -0.75 -3.89 11.19
C ASP A 233 -0.93 -2.79 10.14
N SER A 234 0.16 -2.25 9.57
CA SER A 234 0.06 -1.30 8.45
C SER A 234 -0.35 -1.96 7.14
N LEU A 235 0.10 -3.19 6.88
CA LEU A 235 -0.37 -3.97 5.73
C LEU A 235 -1.86 -4.30 5.82
N LYS A 236 -2.38 -4.65 7.00
CA LYS A 236 -3.83 -4.88 7.21
C LYS A 236 -4.66 -3.61 7.03
N GLN A 237 -4.09 -2.44 7.31
CA GLN A 237 -4.76 -1.16 7.04
C GLN A 237 -4.82 -0.86 5.53
N ILE A 238 -3.73 -1.15 4.80
CA ILE A 238 -3.66 -0.95 3.34
C ILE A 238 -4.54 -1.98 2.61
N PHE A 239 -4.48 -3.24 3.04
CA PHE A 239 -5.20 -4.37 2.49
C PHE A 239 -6.19 -4.91 3.53
N PRO A 240 -7.31 -4.21 3.78
CA PRO A 240 -8.29 -4.67 4.75
C PRO A 240 -8.95 -5.95 4.26
N MET A 241 -9.30 -6.82 5.22
CA MET A 241 -10.13 -7.97 4.94
C MET A 241 -11.48 -7.51 4.38
N THR A 242 -11.86 -8.05 3.24
CA THR A 242 -13.19 -7.84 2.66
C THR A 242 -14.15 -8.88 3.26
N ASP A 243 -15.13 -8.42 4.03
CA ASP A 243 -16.24 -9.25 4.47
C ASP A 243 -17.31 -9.29 3.37
N LEU A 244 -17.48 -10.45 2.74
CA LEU A 244 -18.45 -10.64 1.67
C LEU A 244 -19.81 -11.16 2.18
N GLY A 245 -19.96 -11.33 3.50
CA GLY A 245 -21.15 -11.89 4.12
C GLY A 245 -21.20 -13.42 4.08
N SER A 246 -22.13 -14.00 4.84
CA SER A 246 -22.30 -15.46 4.98
C SER A 246 -22.80 -16.16 3.72
N ASP A 247 -23.37 -15.40 2.79
CA ASP A 247 -24.00 -15.93 1.57
C ASP A 247 -22.98 -16.18 0.45
N VAL A 248 -21.74 -15.70 0.60
CA VAL A 248 -20.68 -15.90 -0.37
C VAL A 248 -19.88 -17.15 -0.01
N PRO A 249 -19.68 -18.09 -0.95
CA PRO A 249 -18.88 -19.29 -0.70
C PRO A 249 -17.48 -18.96 -0.16
N GLU A 250 -17.00 -19.73 0.80
CA GLU A 250 -15.69 -19.54 1.45
C GLU A 250 -14.54 -19.42 0.43
N LEU A 251 -14.57 -20.24 -0.63
CA LEU A 251 -13.58 -20.18 -1.71
C LEU A 251 -13.55 -18.81 -2.41
N MET A 252 -14.72 -18.21 -2.66
CA MET A 252 -14.80 -16.88 -3.26
C MET A 252 -14.28 -15.82 -2.29
N ALA A 253 -14.67 -15.90 -1.02
CA ALA A 253 -14.14 -15.01 0.02
C ALA A 253 -12.61 -15.10 0.15
N ALA A 254 -12.05 -16.30 0.06
CA ALA A 254 -10.61 -16.52 0.04
C ALA A 254 -9.94 -15.86 -1.17
N MET A 255 -10.55 -15.93 -2.38
CA MET A 255 -10.01 -15.27 -3.57
C MET A 255 -9.92 -13.74 -3.41
N TYR A 256 -10.98 -13.09 -2.91
CA TYR A 256 -10.99 -11.63 -2.69
C TYR A 256 -10.03 -11.16 -1.60
N ASN A 257 -9.70 -12.05 -0.66
CA ASN A 257 -8.77 -11.81 0.44
C ASN A 257 -7.37 -12.39 0.17
N SER A 258 -7.13 -12.93 -1.02
CA SER A 258 -5.80 -13.44 -1.39
C SER A 258 -4.86 -12.31 -1.81
N PHE A 259 -3.58 -12.55 -1.65
CA PHE A 259 -2.51 -11.68 -2.12
C PHE A 259 -1.30 -12.50 -2.56
N ASP A 260 -0.53 -11.98 -3.50
CA ASP A 260 0.68 -12.63 -4.01
C ASP A 260 1.93 -11.98 -3.40
N LEU A 261 2.98 -12.77 -3.19
CA LEU A 261 4.28 -12.31 -2.72
C LEU A 261 5.40 -12.76 -3.67
N TYR A 262 6.27 -11.82 -4.01
CA TYR A 262 7.49 -12.05 -4.78
C TYR A 262 8.68 -11.56 -3.97
N ALA A 263 9.46 -12.48 -3.41
CA ALA A 263 10.63 -12.17 -2.61
C ALA A 263 11.86 -12.00 -3.50
N PHE A 264 12.51 -10.85 -3.45
CA PHE A 264 13.66 -10.51 -4.28
C PHE A 264 14.90 -10.23 -3.45
N GLN A 265 16.05 -10.64 -3.99
CA GLN A 265 17.37 -10.16 -3.57
C GLN A 265 18.12 -9.56 -4.76
N TYR A 266 19.17 -8.78 -4.47
CA TYR A 266 20.03 -8.26 -5.53
C TYR A 266 20.90 -9.38 -6.09
N LYS A 267 20.82 -9.61 -7.40
CA LYS A 267 21.72 -10.53 -8.09
C LYS A 267 23.14 -9.95 -8.07
N GLN A 268 24.02 -10.51 -7.24
CA GLN A 268 25.44 -10.19 -7.30
C GLN A 268 25.99 -10.71 -8.62
N ILE A 269 26.28 -9.80 -9.55
CA ILE A 269 27.07 -10.15 -10.73
C ILE A 269 28.49 -10.36 -10.21
N LEU A 270 28.88 -11.62 -10.02
CA LEU A 270 30.29 -11.98 -9.84
C LEU A 270 31.03 -11.47 -11.08
N ALA A 271 31.78 -10.39 -10.91
CA ALA A 271 32.65 -9.83 -11.95
C ALA A 271 33.89 -10.70 -12.13
#